data_AF-A0A4S8HKI6-F1
#
_entry.id   AF-A0A4S8HKI6-F1
#
_cell.length_a   1.000
_cell.length_b   1.000
_cell.length_c   1.000
_cell.angle_alpha   90.00
_cell.angle_beta   90.00
_cell.angle_gamma   90.00
#
_symmetry.space_group_name_H-M   'P 1'
#
loop_
_entity.id
_entity.type
_entity.pdbx_description
1 polymer ?
#
loop_
_entity_poly.entity_id
_entity_poly.type
_entity_poly.pdbx_seq_one_letter_code
_entity_poly.pdbx_strand_id
1 'polypeptide(L)'
;MNSVVAAEVLNKPPLCIELVETDPLRAIARVFDSIDFDCFRLNLNRWFHAAIENQNHVYEEHCHRQGLQTLFVDLELLLEALYVIHRNELLSSHPLDGKKDVKEQSAGLDKVYFLTQDQAYNPYEVLHSLFSKFSMIYIRRELNDWLQAGIDIDESDKVQLKAIRVLLTYNDLECLLEAAYHYYKRTVKGYRKMEANNMAML
;
A
#
# COMPACT_ATOMS: atom_id res chain seq x y z
N MET A 1 8.19 -30.93 -31.64
CA MET A 1 7.86 -29.50 -31.80
C MET A 1 7.05 -29.05 -30.58
N ASN A 2 7.69 -28.68 -29.47
CA ASN A 2 7.02 -28.13 -28.27
C ASN A 2 7.96 -27.21 -27.44
N SER A 3 9.08 -26.77 -28.02
CA SER A 3 10.18 -26.13 -27.28
C SER A 3 10.36 -24.64 -27.57
N VAL A 4 9.61 -24.07 -28.52
CA VAL A 4 9.83 -22.68 -28.98
C VAL A 4 8.87 -21.69 -28.32
N VAL A 5 7.66 -22.14 -27.92
CA VAL A 5 6.65 -21.26 -27.30
C VAL A 5 7.02 -20.86 -25.86
N ALA A 6 7.87 -21.63 -25.17
CA ALA A 6 8.25 -21.34 -23.79
C ALA A 6 9.26 -20.18 -23.65
N ALA A 7 10.04 -19.87 -24.68
CA ALA A 7 11.12 -18.89 -24.59
C ALA A 7 10.68 -17.44 -24.87
N GLU A 8 9.63 -17.23 -25.66
CA GLU A 8 9.15 -15.88 -26.02
C GLU A 8 8.19 -15.27 -25.00
N VAL A 9 7.58 -16.08 -24.13
CA VAL A 9 6.63 -15.60 -23.10
C VAL A 9 7.33 -14.83 -21.95
N LEU A 10 8.65 -14.95 -21.82
CA LEU A 10 9.45 -14.37 -20.72
C LEU A 10 10.03 -12.98 -20.99
N ASN A 11 9.71 -12.32 -22.12
CA ASN A 11 10.23 -10.98 -22.44
C ASN A 11 9.40 -9.83 -21.83
N LYS A 12 8.34 -10.12 -21.07
CA LYS A 12 7.57 -9.07 -20.39
C LYS A 12 8.25 -8.73 -19.05
N PRO A 13 8.37 -7.45 -18.68
CA PRO A 13 8.82 -7.07 -17.35
C PRO A 13 7.94 -7.74 -16.29
N PRO A 14 8.52 -8.20 -15.17
CA PRO A 14 7.73 -8.79 -14.08
C PRO A 14 6.74 -7.76 -13.54
N LEU A 15 5.54 -8.22 -13.16
CA LEU A 15 4.54 -7.39 -12.50
C LEU A 15 5.02 -7.00 -11.09
N CYS A 16 4.56 -5.86 -10.56
CA CYS A 16 4.97 -5.41 -9.22
C CYS A 16 4.62 -6.43 -8.13
N ILE A 17 3.46 -7.10 -8.25
CA ILE A 17 3.02 -8.15 -7.33
C ILE A 17 3.99 -9.34 -7.26
N GLU A 18 4.67 -9.66 -8.37
CA GLU A 18 5.66 -10.75 -8.43
C GLU A 18 6.94 -10.42 -7.65
N LEU A 19 7.19 -9.13 -7.40
CA LEU A 19 8.36 -8.68 -6.64
C LEU A 19 8.13 -8.67 -5.13
N VAL A 20 6.88 -8.69 -4.67
CA VAL A 20 6.52 -8.54 -3.25
C VAL A 20 7.27 -9.53 -2.35
N GLU A 21 7.37 -10.79 -2.79
CA GLU A 21 7.97 -11.82 -1.94
C GLU A 21 9.49 -11.71 -1.85
N THR A 22 10.15 -11.25 -2.91
CA THR A 22 11.61 -11.20 -3.05
C THR A 22 12.18 -9.84 -2.65
N ASP A 23 11.52 -8.76 -3.06
CA ASP A 23 11.97 -7.39 -2.91
C ASP A 23 10.77 -6.43 -2.72
N PRO A 24 10.17 -6.41 -1.51
CA PRO A 24 8.97 -5.62 -1.24
C PRO A 24 9.21 -4.11 -1.34
N LEU A 25 10.39 -3.62 -0.98
CA LEU A 25 10.70 -2.18 -1.12
C LEU A 25 10.76 -1.77 -2.58
N ARG A 26 11.31 -2.61 -3.46
CA ARG A 26 11.28 -2.37 -4.90
C ARG A 26 9.87 -2.46 -5.48
N ALA A 27 9.02 -3.37 -4.99
CA ALA A 27 7.62 -3.41 -5.37
C ALA A 27 6.89 -2.10 -5.03
N ILE A 28 7.09 -1.58 -3.80
CA ILE A 28 6.56 -0.29 -3.36
C ILE A 28 7.06 0.85 -4.26
N ALA A 29 8.37 0.90 -4.52
CA ALA A 29 8.96 1.94 -5.36
C ALA A 29 8.37 1.94 -6.77
N ARG A 30 8.25 0.76 -7.41
CA ARG A 30 7.69 0.67 -8.77
C ARG A 30 6.23 1.11 -8.85
N VAL A 31 5.42 0.84 -7.82
CA VAL A 31 4.05 1.35 -7.78
C VAL A 31 4.07 2.87 -7.72
N PHE A 32 4.78 3.47 -6.77
CA PHE A 32 4.85 4.94 -6.64
C PHE A 32 5.51 5.65 -7.83
N ASP A 33 6.47 5.02 -8.51
CA ASP A 33 7.06 5.56 -9.75
C ASP A 33 6.05 5.58 -10.92
N SER A 34 5.01 4.73 -10.86
CA SER A 34 4.03 4.56 -11.93
C SER A 34 2.71 5.33 -11.73
N ILE A 35 2.48 5.86 -10.52
CA ILE A 35 1.25 6.55 -10.15
C ILE A 35 1.52 7.98 -9.69
N ASP A 36 0.57 8.87 -9.92
CA ASP A 36 0.52 10.13 -9.16
C ASP A 36 -0.20 9.87 -7.83
N PHE A 37 0.51 10.07 -6.71
CA PHE A 37 0.01 9.72 -5.39
C PHE A 37 -1.27 10.48 -4.99
N ASP A 38 -1.41 11.75 -5.39
CA ASP A 38 -2.59 12.55 -5.07
C ASP A 38 -3.80 12.08 -5.88
N CYS A 39 -3.60 11.77 -7.16
CA CYS A 39 -4.62 11.16 -8.00
C CYS A 39 -5.05 9.79 -7.48
N PHE A 40 -4.09 8.96 -7.06
CA PHE A 40 -4.35 7.66 -6.46
C PHE A 40 -5.22 7.80 -5.20
N ARG A 41 -4.86 8.70 -4.28
CA ARG A 41 -5.65 8.97 -3.06
C ARG A 41 -7.03 9.51 -3.36
N LEU A 42 -7.16 10.40 -4.34
CA LEU A 42 -8.46 10.93 -4.75
C LEU A 42 -9.36 9.81 -5.28
N ASN A 43 -8.83 8.91 -6.12
CA ASN A 43 -9.58 7.76 -6.63
C ASN A 43 -9.94 6.78 -5.51
N LEU A 44 -9.01 6.53 -4.58
CA LEU A 44 -9.23 5.67 -3.41
C LEU A 44 -10.34 6.22 -2.50
N ASN A 45 -10.34 7.53 -2.22
CA ASN A 45 -11.40 8.19 -1.45
C ASN A 45 -12.76 8.12 -2.15
N ARG A 46 -12.80 8.36 -3.47
CA ARG A 46 -14.03 8.20 -4.25
C ARG A 46 -14.55 6.77 -4.20
N TRP A 47 -13.68 5.78 -4.36
CA TRP A 47 -14.03 4.37 -4.25
C TRP A 47 -14.55 3.99 -2.86
N PHE A 48 -13.95 4.54 -1.80
CA PHE A 48 -14.46 4.36 -0.45
C PHE A 48 -15.87 4.94 -0.28
N HIS A 49 -16.08 6.21 -0.65
CA HIS A 49 -17.39 6.84 -0.55
C HIS A 49 -18.45 6.07 -1.32
N ALA A 50 -18.12 5.65 -2.53
CA ALA A 50 -19.04 4.95 -3.38
C ALA A 50 -19.42 3.57 -2.80
N ALA A 51 -18.50 2.87 -2.13
CA ALA A 51 -18.82 1.63 -1.41
C ALA A 51 -19.70 1.84 -0.16
N ILE A 52 -19.55 2.98 0.54
CA ILE A 52 -20.34 3.32 1.73
C ILE A 52 -21.76 3.79 1.37
N GLU A 53 -21.90 4.47 0.23
CA GLU A 53 -23.18 4.97 -0.28
C GLU A 53 -23.97 3.88 -1.02
N ASN A 54 -23.30 2.87 -1.58
CA ASN A 54 -23.95 1.74 -2.23
C ASN A 54 -24.77 0.92 -1.22
N GLN A 55 -26.10 1.03 -1.33
CA GLN A 55 -27.06 0.36 -0.44
C GLN A 55 -27.33 -1.10 -0.83
N ASN A 56 -26.77 -1.59 -1.95
CA ASN A 56 -27.07 -2.92 -2.50
C ASN A 56 -25.93 -3.94 -2.32
N HIS A 57 -25.05 -3.74 -1.35
CA HIS A 57 -23.84 -4.56 -1.19
C HIS A 57 -23.62 -4.96 0.28
N VAL A 58 -22.55 -5.74 0.55
CA VAL A 58 -22.11 -6.20 1.90
C VAL A 58 -22.02 -5.08 2.94
N TYR A 59 -21.92 -3.81 2.51
CA TYR A 59 -21.84 -2.63 3.37
C TYR A 59 -23.20 -2.02 3.74
N GLU A 60 -24.31 -2.66 3.36
CA GLU A 60 -25.64 -2.33 3.86
C GLU A 60 -25.68 -2.47 5.39
N GLU A 61 -25.09 -3.54 5.92
CA GLU A 61 -25.01 -3.75 7.36
C GLU A 61 -24.02 -2.78 8.03
N HIS A 62 -24.46 -2.21 9.16
CA HIS A 62 -23.68 -1.22 9.91
C HIS A 62 -22.29 -1.74 10.34
N CYS A 63 -22.20 -3.00 10.76
CA CYS A 63 -20.95 -3.60 11.23
C CYS A 63 -19.90 -3.71 10.11
N HIS A 64 -20.30 -4.14 8.91
CA HIS A 64 -19.42 -4.23 7.74
C HIS A 64 -18.94 -2.84 7.31
N ARG A 65 -19.86 -1.87 7.26
CA ARG A 65 -19.53 -0.46 6.98
C ARG A 65 -18.51 0.11 7.96
N GLN A 66 -18.72 -0.14 9.25
CA GLN A 66 -17.80 0.30 10.30
C GLN A 66 -16.43 -0.38 10.19
N GLY A 67 -16.40 -1.66 9.79
CA GLY A 67 -15.17 -2.40 9.48
C GLY A 67 -14.35 -1.71 8.39
N LEU A 68 -14.97 -1.47 7.22
CA LEU A 68 -14.32 -0.77 6.11
C LEU A 68 -13.87 0.63 6.50
N GLN A 69 -14.71 1.42 7.20
CA GLN A 69 -14.34 2.75 7.70
C GLN A 69 -13.10 2.70 8.60
N THR A 70 -13.04 1.73 9.52
CA THR A 70 -11.91 1.58 10.43
C THR A 70 -10.64 1.19 9.67
N LEU A 71 -10.73 0.25 8.73
CA LEU A 71 -9.61 -0.13 7.89
C LEU A 71 -9.12 1.05 7.03
N PHE A 72 -10.04 1.81 6.43
CA PHE A 72 -9.72 2.91 5.54
C PHE A 72 -8.88 4.00 6.21
N VAL A 73 -9.22 4.38 7.45
CA VAL A 73 -8.44 5.36 8.23
C VAL A 73 -6.99 4.90 8.44
N ASP A 74 -6.80 3.65 8.86
CA ASP A 74 -5.44 3.11 9.07
C ASP A 74 -4.70 2.89 7.74
N LEU A 75 -5.44 2.62 6.66
CA LEU A 75 -4.89 2.46 5.33
C LEU A 75 -4.34 3.79 4.78
N GLU A 76 -5.03 4.90 4.99
CA GLU A 76 -4.54 6.22 4.58
C GLU A 76 -3.20 6.57 5.26
N LEU A 77 -3.07 6.26 6.56
CA LEU A 77 -1.81 6.40 7.29
C LEU A 77 -0.72 5.48 6.71
N LEU A 78 -1.05 4.22 6.43
CA LEU A 78 -0.09 3.28 5.84
C LEU A 78 0.43 3.80 4.50
N LEU A 79 -0.45 4.29 3.62
CA LEU A 79 -0.04 4.72 2.28
C LEU A 79 0.91 5.92 2.33
N GLU A 80 0.67 6.87 3.24
CA GLU A 80 1.65 7.95 3.49
C GLU A 80 2.97 7.41 4.03
N ALA A 81 2.94 6.47 4.97
CA ALA A 81 4.16 5.88 5.52
C ALA A 81 4.98 5.17 4.43
N LEU A 82 4.33 4.41 3.54
CA LEU A 82 4.98 3.77 2.40
C LEU A 82 5.55 4.79 1.41
N TYR A 83 4.84 5.90 1.17
CA TYR A 83 5.35 7.00 0.34
C TYR A 83 6.61 7.61 0.96
N VAL A 84 6.62 7.89 2.26
CA VAL A 84 7.80 8.40 2.98
C VAL A 84 8.97 7.42 2.88
N ILE A 85 8.74 6.11 3.07
CA ILE A 85 9.77 5.08 2.91
C ILE A 85 10.37 5.13 1.50
N HIS A 86 9.53 5.15 0.47
CA HIS A 86 9.98 5.25 -0.92
C HIS A 86 10.82 6.51 -1.19
N ARG A 87 10.38 7.67 -0.68
CA ARG A 87 11.13 8.94 -0.82
C ARG A 87 12.49 8.90 -0.12
N ASN A 88 12.56 8.31 1.07
CA ASN A 88 13.82 8.18 1.82
C ASN A 88 14.83 7.26 1.09
N GLU A 89 14.36 6.18 0.47
CA GLU A 89 15.20 5.30 -0.35
C GLU A 89 15.74 6.04 -1.58
N LEU A 90 14.91 6.83 -2.28
CA LEU A 90 15.35 7.65 -3.42
C LEU A 90 16.45 8.64 -3.02
N LEU A 91 16.29 9.34 -1.89
CA LEU A 91 17.29 10.27 -1.37
C LEU A 91 18.60 9.59 -0.96
N SER A 92 18.53 8.35 -0.47
CA SER A 92 19.70 7.57 -0.06
C SER A 92 20.48 7.02 -1.27
N SER A 93 19.78 6.70 -2.36
CA SER A 93 20.38 6.14 -3.58
C SER A 93 21.12 7.18 -4.45
N HIS A 94 20.77 8.46 -4.30
CA HIS A 94 21.41 9.57 -5.00
C HIS A 94 21.95 10.58 -3.98
N PRO A 95 23.11 10.31 -3.34
CA PRO A 95 23.76 11.31 -2.51
C PRO A 95 24.17 12.48 -3.40
N LEU A 96 23.37 13.55 -3.35
CA LEU A 96 23.70 14.81 -4.01
C LEU A 96 25.03 15.29 -3.44
N ASP A 97 26.00 15.43 -4.33
CA ASP A 97 27.36 15.85 -4.05
C ASP A 97 27.35 17.19 -3.29
N GLY A 98 27.75 17.15 -2.02
CA GLY A 98 28.06 18.33 -1.20
C GLY A 98 26.90 19.26 -0.80
N LYS A 99 26.52 19.21 0.48
CA LYS A 99 25.84 20.29 1.23
C LYS A 99 24.53 20.79 0.60
N LYS A 100 23.46 20.00 0.68
CA LYS A 100 22.10 20.52 0.60
C LYS A 100 21.49 20.60 2.00
N ASP A 101 20.99 21.79 2.30
CA ASP A 101 20.34 22.16 3.56
C ASP A 101 19.25 21.15 3.94
N VAL A 102 19.09 20.90 5.24
CA VAL A 102 17.99 20.15 5.88
C VAL A 102 16.61 20.54 5.33
N LYS A 103 16.48 21.75 4.75
CA LYS A 103 15.27 22.26 4.09
C LYS A 103 14.84 21.49 2.83
N GLU A 104 15.74 20.83 2.10
CA GLU A 104 15.34 20.04 0.92
C GLU A 104 14.81 18.64 1.28
N GLN A 105 15.24 18.07 2.42
CA GLN A 105 14.63 16.84 2.94
C GLN A 105 13.15 17.05 3.32
N SER A 106 12.80 18.25 3.81
CA SER A 106 11.41 18.62 4.08
C SER A 106 10.58 18.94 2.83
N ALA A 107 11.21 19.25 1.68
CA ALA A 107 10.50 19.66 0.47
C ALA A 107 9.81 18.48 -0.26
N GLY A 108 10.15 17.23 0.07
CA GLY A 108 9.55 16.02 -0.51
C GLY A 108 8.43 15.36 0.30
N LEU A 109 8.05 15.98 1.42
CA LEU A 109 6.95 15.53 2.31
C LEU A 109 5.69 16.39 2.12
N ASP A 110 5.60 17.14 1.02
CA ASP A 110 4.45 17.96 0.64
C ASP A 110 3.15 17.15 0.46
N LYS A 111 3.29 15.82 0.28
CA LYS A 111 2.18 14.86 0.16
C LYS A 111 1.89 14.04 1.42
N VAL A 112 2.43 14.46 2.57
CA VAL A 112 2.15 13.85 3.88
C VAL A 112 1.15 14.74 4.61
N TYR A 113 -0.06 14.22 4.84
CA TYR A 113 -1.19 14.97 5.39
C TYR A 113 -1.69 14.42 6.73
N PHE A 114 -1.53 13.12 6.96
CA PHE A 114 -2.11 12.41 8.10
C PHE A 114 -1.09 11.90 9.11
N LEU A 115 0.14 11.60 8.69
CA LEU A 115 1.17 11.18 9.63
C LEU A 115 1.48 12.28 10.65
N THR A 116 1.63 11.89 11.91
CA THR A 116 2.27 12.77 12.90
C THR A 116 3.75 12.97 12.56
N GLN A 117 4.40 13.98 13.14
CA GLN A 117 5.83 14.19 12.95
C GLN A 117 6.66 12.96 13.35
N ASP A 118 6.28 12.29 14.45
CA ASP A 118 6.95 11.08 14.92
C ASP A 118 6.77 9.91 13.93
N GLN A 119 5.56 9.75 13.39
CA GLN A 119 5.28 8.73 12.37
C GLN A 119 6.00 9.03 11.05
N ALA A 120 6.12 10.30 10.65
CA ALA A 120 6.88 10.68 9.47
C ALA A 120 8.39 10.43 9.67
N TYR A 121 8.90 10.61 10.89
CA TYR A 121 10.28 10.29 11.25
C TYR A 121 10.53 8.77 11.30
N ASN A 122 9.55 8.00 11.79
CA ASN A 122 9.59 6.54 11.85
C ASN A 122 8.36 5.88 11.19
N PRO A 123 8.27 5.88 9.85
CA PRO A 123 7.09 5.37 9.12
C PRO A 123 6.86 3.87 9.34
N TYR A 124 7.89 3.13 9.77
CA TYR A 124 7.78 1.71 10.05
C TYR A 124 6.85 1.39 11.23
N GLU A 125 6.68 2.30 12.19
CA GLU A 125 5.71 2.13 13.28
C GLU A 125 4.27 2.04 12.78
N VAL A 126 3.95 2.72 11.68
CA VAL A 126 2.62 2.66 11.06
C VAL A 126 2.35 1.27 10.49
N LEU A 127 3.35 0.65 9.84
CA LEU A 127 3.24 -0.74 9.35
C LEU A 127 3.01 -1.70 10.53
N HIS A 128 3.77 -1.53 11.61
CA HIS A 128 3.60 -2.34 12.82
C HIS A 128 2.21 -2.19 13.42
N SER A 129 1.72 -0.96 13.55
CA SER A 129 0.38 -0.66 14.06
C SER A 129 -0.70 -1.37 13.23
N LEU A 130 -0.69 -1.17 11.91
CA LEU A 130 -1.69 -1.76 11.01
C LEU A 130 -1.70 -3.30 11.09
N PHE A 131 -0.54 -3.94 10.92
CA PHE A 131 -0.47 -5.41 10.87
C PHE A 131 -0.56 -6.08 12.25
N SER A 132 -0.49 -5.31 13.34
CA SER A 132 -0.88 -5.79 14.68
C SER A 132 -2.39 -5.77 14.89
N LYS A 133 -3.09 -4.82 14.26
CA LYS A 133 -4.54 -4.63 14.38
C LYS A 133 -5.33 -5.51 13.41
N PHE A 134 -4.85 -5.65 12.17
CA PHE A 134 -5.54 -6.38 11.12
C PHE A 134 -4.68 -7.53 10.59
N SER A 135 -5.30 -8.71 10.46
CA SER A 135 -4.68 -9.82 9.75
C SER A 135 -4.73 -9.59 8.23
N MET A 136 -3.72 -10.07 7.49
CA MET A 136 -3.79 -10.01 6.02
C MET A 136 -4.94 -10.81 5.42
N ILE A 137 -5.43 -11.85 6.11
CA ILE A 137 -6.61 -12.58 5.67
C ILE A 137 -7.84 -11.68 5.72
N TYR A 138 -7.98 -10.88 6.79
CA TYR A 138 -9.03 -9.89 6.91
C TYR A 138 -8.90 -8.82 5.82
N ILE A 139 -7.71 -8.20 5.68
CA ILE A 139 -7.46 -7.14 4.70
C ILE A 139 -7.82 -7.61 3.27
N ARG A 140 -7.36 -8.80 2.85
CA ARG A 140 -7.66 -9.32 1.50
C ARG A 140 -9.14 -9.54 1.26
N ARG A 141 -9.88 -10.05 2.26
CA ARG A 141 -11.32 -10.24 2.15
C ARG A 141 -12.04 -8.90 2.03
N GLU A 142 -11.69 -7.96 2.90
CA GLU A 142 -12.25 -6.62 2.90
C GLU A 142 -11.94 -5.88 1.57
N LEU A 143 -10.74 -6.04 1.01
CA LEU A 143 -10.40 -5.47 -0.30
C LEU A 143 -11.22 -6.07 -1.45
N ASN A 144 -11.52 -7.37 -1.42
CA ASN A 144 -12.33 -8.02 -2.45
C ASN A 144 -13.79 -7.58 -2.36
N ASP A 145 -14.31 -7.50 -1.13
CA ASP A 145 -15.65 -6.97 -0.86
C ASP A 145 -15.75 -5.50 -1.30
N TRP A 146 -14.73 -4.69 -1.02
CA TRP A 146 -14.65 -3.31 -1.46
C TRP A 146 -14.54 -3.19 -2.99
N LEU A 147 -13.80 -4.09 -3.65
CA LEU A 147 -13.67 -4.12 -5.11
C LEU A 147 -15.01 -4.40 -5.76
N GLN A 148 -15.71 -5.43 -5.29
CA GLN A 148 -17.02 -5.80 -5.79
C GLN A 148 -18.01 -4.64 -5.61
N ALA A 149 -18.02 -4.02 -4.42
CA ALA A 149 -18.86 -2.86 -4.14
C ALA A 149 -18.61 -1.69 -5.10
N GLY A 150 -17.36 -1.49 -5.52
CA GLY A 150 -16.94 -0.44 -6.46
C GLY A 150 -17.25 -0.74 -7.92
N ILE A 151 -17.28 -2.02 -8.30
CA ILE A 151 -17.65 -2.46 -9.65
C ILE A 151 -19.17 -2.40 -9.85
N ASP A 152 -19.94 -2.77 -8.82
CA ASP A 152 -21.41 -2.86 -8.88
C ASP A 152 -22.12 -1.50 -8.74
N ILE A 153 -21.37 -0.41 -8.77
CA ILE A 153 -21.93 0.94 -8.66
C ILE A 153 -22.69 1.27 -9.94
N ASP A 154 -23.95 1.64 -9.74
CA ASP A 154 -24.84 2.07 -10.82
C ASP A 154 -24.25 3.31 -11.52
N GLU A 155 -24.32 3.37 -12.85
CA GLU A 155 -23.86 4.52 -13.64
C GLU A 155 -24.61 5.82 -13.29
N SER A 156 -25.77 5.72 -12.65
CA SER A 156 -26.55 6.86 -12.12
C SER A 156 -26.02 7.41 -10.79
N ASP A 157 -25.00 6.78 -10.20
CA ASP A 157 -24.37 7.23 -8.96
C ASP A 157 -23.63 8.57 -9.17
N LYS A 158 -23.76 9.45 -8.16
CA LYS A 158 -23.18 10.81 -8.18
C LYS A 158 -21.66 10.80 -8.23
N VAL A 159 -21.01 9.74 -7.76
CA VAL A 159 -19.55 9.63 -7.71
C VAL A 159 -18.96 9.37 -9.11
N GLN A 160 -19.76 8.86 -10.07
CA GLN A 160 -19.36 8.55 -11.45
C GLN A 160 -18.04 7.77 -11.54
N LEU A 161 -17.87 6.80 -10.63
CA LEU A 161 -16.66 5.99 -10.55
C LEU A 161 -16.69 4.91 -11.63
N LYS A 162 -15.73 4.95 -12.55
CA LYS A 162 -15.63 3.93 -13.61
C LYS A 162 -14.98 2.66 -13.06
N ALA A 163 -15.57 1.50 -13.33
CA ALA A 163 -15.04 0.19 -12.91
C ALA A 163 -13.56 -0.03 -13.26
N ILE A 164 -13.10 0.44 -14.42
CA ILE A 164 -11.67 0.35 -14.80
C ILE A 164 -10.75 1.12 -13.84
N ARG A 165 -11.19 2.26 -13.30
CA ARG A 165 -10.40 3.01 -12.31
C ARG A 165 -10.34 2.26 -10.99
N VAL A 166 -11.46 1.64 -10.57
CA VAL A 166 -11.51 0.79 -9.38
C VAL A 166 -10.51 -0.36 -9.50
N LEU A 167 -10.52 -1.08 -10.63
CA LEU A 167 -9.60 -2.19 -10.90
C LEU A 167 -8.13 -1.76 -10.87
N LEU A 168 -7.79 -0.63 -11.49
CA LEU A 168 -6.41 -0.11 -11.46
C LEU A 168 -5.99 0.27 -10.04
N THR A 169 -6.83 1.01 -9.32
CA THR A 169 -6.56 1.39 -7.91
C THR A 169 -6.46 0.17 -7.01
N TYR A 170 -7.29 -0.86 -7.20
CA TYR A 170 -7.23 -2.12 -6.47
C TYR A 170 -5.88 -2.82 -6.69
N ASN A 171 -5.41 -2.95 -7.93
CA ASN A 171 -4.15 -3.64 -8.23
C ASN A 171 -2.94 -2.95 -7.57
N ASP A 172 -2.89 -1.62 -7.64
CA ASP A 172 -1.82 -0.83 -7.02
C ASP A 172 -1.89 -0.95 -5.49
N LEU A 173 -3.09 -0.87 -4.92
CA LEU A 173 -3.32 -0.98 -3.48
C LEU A 173 -2.97 -2.36 -2.94
N GLU A 174 -3.42 -3.42 -3.61
CA GLU A 174 -3.10 -4.81 -3.27
C GLU A 174 -1.59 -5.02 -3.27
N CYS A 175 -0.90 -4.56 -4.32
CA CYS A 175 0.55 -4.66 -4.41
C CYS A 175 1.25 -3.94 -3.25
N LEU A 176 0.81 -2.72 -2.90
CA LEU A 176 1.38 -1.96 -1.78
C LEU A 176 1.16 -2.65 -0.44
N LEU A 177 -0.04 -3.17 -0.18
CA LEU A 177 -0.37 -3.88 1.07
C LEU A 177 0.41 -5.17 1.21
N GLU A 178 0.52 -5.96 0.15
CA GLU A 178 1.27 -7.20 0.15
C GLU A 178 2.78 -6.93 0.33
N ALA A 179 3.33 -5.94 -0.38
CA ALA A 179 4.72 -5.52 -0.19
C ALA A 179 4.98 -5.09 1.25
N ALA A 180 4.12 -4.22 1.81
CA ALA A 180 4.23 -3.74 3.18
C ALA A 180 4.20 -4.89 4.19
N TYR A 181 3.31 -5.88 3.99
CA TYR A 181 3.22 -7.04 4.86
C TYR A 181 4.47 -7.94 4.80
N HIS A 182 4.97 -8.20 3.59
CA HIS A 182 6.20 -8.98 3.41
C HIS A 182 7.40 -8.28 4.04
N TYR A 183 7.49 -6.95 3.91
CA TYR A 183 8.50 -6.15 4.58
C TYR A 183 8.37 -6.25 6.12
N TYR A 184 7.18 -6.03 6.67
CA TYR A 184 6.88 -6.17 8.10
C TYR A 184 7.28 -7.55 8.66
N LYS A 185 6.96 -8.64 7.94
CA LYS A 185 7.36 -9.99 8.38
C LYS A 185 8.86 -10.17 8.45
N ARG A 186 9.61 -9.56 7.53
CA ARG A 186 11.08 -9.65 7.50
C ARG A 186 11.68 -8.90 8.68
N THR A 187 11.21 -7.70 8.98
CA THR A 187 11.69 -6.91 10.11
C THR A 187 11.40 -7.62 11.44
N VAL A 188 10.16 -8.06 11.67
CA VAL A 188 9.77 -8.78 12.90
C VAL A 188 10.57 -10.08 13.11
N LYS A 189 10.78 -10.86 12.05
CA LYS A 189 11.62 -12.08 12.13
C LYS A 189 13.08 -11.74 12.45
N GLY A 190 13.61 -10.65 11.88
CA GLY A 190 14.95 -10.14 12.17
C GLY A 190 15.13 -9.82 13.66
N TYR A 191 14.19 -9.08 14.24
CA TYR A 191 14.20 -8.73 15.67
C TYR A 191 14.21 -9.97 16.57
N ARG A 192 13.29 -10.93 16.35
CA ARG A 192 13.21 -12.15 17.18
C ARG A 192 14.48 -13.01 17.10
N LYS A 193 15.13 -13.06 15.93
CA LYS A 193 16.38 -13.81 15.75
C LYS A 193 17.54 -13.15 16.52
N MET A 194 17.58 -11.81 16.56
CA MET A 194 18.60 -11.07 17.30
C MET A 194 18.44 -11.24 18.81
N GLU A 195 17.21 -11.18 19.34
CA GLU A 195 16.91 -11.42 20.76
C GLU A 195 17.26 -12.85 21.19
N ALA A 196 16.90 -13.85 20.39
CA ALA A 196 17.23 -15.24 20.67
C ALA A 196 18.75 -15.50 20.70
N ASN A 197 19.50 -14.87 19.78
CA ASN A 197 20.96 -14.96 19.77
C ASN A 197 21.60 -14.30 21.00
N ASN A 198 21.07 -13.15 21.44
CA ASN A 198 21.56 -12.46 22.64
C ASN A 198 21.27 -13.26 23.93
N MET A 199 20.11 -13.94 24.00
CA MET A 199 19.76 -14.81 25.14
C MET A 199 20.55 -16.12 25.17
N ALA A 200 21.04 -16.61 24.03
CA ALA A 200 21.86 -17.82 23.96
C ALA A 200 23.35 -17.57 24.29
N MET A 201 23.78 -16.30 24.39
CA MET A 201 25.15 -15.91 24.75
C MET A 201 25.30 -15.54 26.24
N LEU A 202 24.21 -15.61 27.03
CA LEU A 202 24.18 -15.44 28.48
C LEU A 202 24.12 -16.80 29.17
#